data_AF-A0A412TS64-F1
#
_entry.id   AF-A0A412TS64-F1
#
_cell.length_a   1.000
_cell.length_b   1.000
_cell.length_c   1.000
_cell.angle_alpha   90.00
_cell.angle_beta   90.00
_cell.angle_gamma   90.00
#
_symmetry.space_group_name_H-M   'P 1'
#
loop_
_entity.id
_entity.type
_entity.pdbx_description
1 polymer ?
#
loop_
_entity_poly.entity_id
_entity_poly.type
_entity_poly.pdbx_seq_one_letter_code
_entity_poly.pdbx_strand_id
1 'polypeptide(L)'
;MRKWYLGFLLLLSVSANIYANPANEEIKIRITDENQKPIFGVYFILKKQFTLLATSDMEGEGTFPVNSLQPSDTIVFQGIGYATVQYSLQELKRHPAFTMQELQYNLQEATATGISPKEILKKAIEKLQKIKAGRLPVCRYYGPAQYEKITVCRDTTVEYRREFGFYFTSGNIKAKNTWDETYRSYLVPQYIARSLNLTNNGSDTLSPMFLTYEDIRFDVGTRKIFTLLRAIQLFGPLFDGIDSYDIRAIDTEDPDYTFTFQTRRSAYPERTRISCKGTLVIDRENYYVKNMTFDYIDYQLLRQTLLTNRRKTSSPFSTHAQLTFVYDSCGQNYISSCHQQTTWKYNLGKDFILIEQPSRHQPGINRLIEKEAFHLFGQNKIKTAYQTDPVLVKIHLAQRYPTGKYDSAFFHRLPPLLDSRKAVGDLNHYMQLETQFRMNDGKTYYPDNYILTNKIDKLGQKNYRQNLEKARKELFLLFGDSKKYPCPGIPSP
;
A
#
# COMPACT_ATOMS: atom_id res chain seq x y z
N MET A 1 -7.39 -45.11 -82.94
CA MET A 1 -8.07 -46.29 -82.37
C MET A 1 -9.43 -45.80 -81.87
N ARG A 2 -10.58 -46.01 -82.56
CA ARG A 2 -11.33 -47.28 -82.72
C ARG A 2 -11.45 -48.02 -81.38
N LYS A 3 -12.60 -48.50 -80.88
CA LYS A 3 -13.99 -48.58 -81.35
C LYS A 3 -14.80 -49.23 -80.18
N TRP A 4 -16.01 -48.73 -79.91
CA TRP A 4 -17.25 -49.44 -79.48
C TRP A 4 -17.31 -49.99 -78.04
N TYR A 5 -18.44 -50.09 -77.32
CA TYR A 5 -19.90 -50.16 -77.61
C TYR A 5 -20.64 -49.44 -76.45
N LEU A 6 -21.55 -48.47 -76.62
CA LEU A 6 -22.95 -48.58 -77.07
C LEU A 6 -23.68 -49.85 -76.63
N GLY A 7 -24.41 -49.77 -75.51
CA GLY A 7 -25.48 -50.74 -75.18
C GLY A 7 -25.51 -51.21 -73.73
N PHE A 8 -25.98 -50.37 -72.81
CA PHE A 8 -26.87 -50.82 -71.74
C PHE A 8 -27.87 -49.70 -71.43
N LEU A 9 -28.71 -49.46 -72.43
CA LEU A 9 -30.04 -48.87 -72.30
C LEU A 9 -30.94 -49.94 -71.68
N LEU A 10 -31.81 -49.55 -70.74
CA LEU A 10 -32.76 -50.36 -69.95
C LEU A 10 -32.19 -51.13 -68.74
N LEU A 11 -32.26 -50.47 -67.58
CA LEU A 11 -32.61 -50.95 -66.23
C LEU A 11 -32.17 -49.80 -65.29
N LEU A 12 -33.01 -49.03 -64.63
CA LEU A 12 -34.39 -49.20 -64.22
C LEU A 12 -35.05 -47.81 -64.15
N SER A 13 -36.24 -47.75 -64.71
CA SER A 13 -37.26 -46.76 -64.41
C SER A 13 -37.46 -46.60 -62.90
N VAL A 14 -37.17 -45.41 -62.37
CA VAL A 14 -38.01 -44.77 -61.37
C VAL A 14 -38.21 -43.32 -61.79
N SER A 15 -39.31 -43.14 -62.51
CA SER A 15 -40.22 -42.00 -62.43
C SER A 15 -39.60 -40.68 -61.95
N ALA A 16 -39.23 -39.85 -62.92
CA ALA A 16 -39.42 -38.41 -62.80
C ALA A 16 -40.93 -38.13 -62.68
N ASN A 17 -41.48 -38.33 -61.48
CA ASN A 17 -42.64 -37.56 -61.07
C ASN A 17 -42.10 -36.24 -60.55
N ILE A 18 -42.51 -35.17 -61.23
CA ILE A 18 -42.41 -33.79 -60.81
C ILE A 18 -43.01 -33.71 -59.40
N TYR A 19 -42.15 -33.85 -58.38
CA TYR A 19 -42.44 -33.33 -57.06
C TYR A 19 -42.17 -31.84 -57.16
N ALA A 20 -43.25 -31.09 -57.38
CA ALA A 20 -43.31 -29.70 -56.96
C ALA A 20 -42.73 -29.65 -55.54
N ASN A 21 -41.55 -29.06 -55.42
CA ASN A 21 -40.90 -28.86 -54.13
C ASN A 21 -41.91 -28.05 -53.31
N PRO A 22 -42.51 -28.61 -52.24
CA PRO A 22 -43.46 -27.83 -51.45
C PRO A 22 -42.69 -26.61 -51.00
N ALA A 23 -43.19 -25.42 -51.33
CA ALA A 23 -42.60 -24.16 -50.91
C ALA A 23 -42.26 -24.31 -49.43
N ASN A 24 -40.98 -24.15 -49.06
CA ASN A 24 -40.59 -24.21 -47.66
C ASN A 24 -41.47 -23.20 -46.93
N GLU A 25 -42.43 -23.71 -46.15
CA GLU A 25 -43.30 -22.84 -45.40
C GLU A 25 -42.41 -22.27 -44.31
N GLU A 26 -42.15 -20.97 -44.41
CA GLU A 26 -41.39 -20.22 -43.44
C GLU A 26 -42.34 -19.26 -42.75
N ILE A 27 -42.10 -19.07 -41.45
CA ILE A 27 -42.79 -18.04 -40.70
C ILE A 27 -41.80 -16.93 -40.36
N LYS A 28 -42.19 -15.70 -40.69
CA LYS A 28 -41.46 -14.48 -40.31
C LYS A 28 -42.06 -13.94 -39.03
N ILE A 29 -41.23 -13.75 -38.02
CA ILE A 29 -41.60 -13.22 -36.70
C ILE A 29 -41.03 -11.83 -36.54
N ARG A 30 -41.80 -10.90 -35.96
CA ARG A 30 -41.35 -9.57 -35.56
C ARG A 30 -41.44 -9.41 -34.04
N ILE A 31 -40.36 -8.93 -33.43
CA ILE A 31 -40.22 -8.82 -31.99
C ILE A 31 -39.84 -7.39 -31.62
N THR A 32 -40.65 -6.77 -30.75
CA THR A 32 -40.40 -5.42 -30.27
C THR A 32 -40.41 -5.36 -28.74
N ASP A 33 -39.88 -4.28 -28.19
CA ASP A 33 -40.04 -3.92 -26.78
C ASP A 33 -41.41 -3.25 -26.51
N GLU A 34 -41.66 -2.89 -25.26
CA GLU A 34 -42.88 -2.19 -24.81
C GLU A 34 -43.04 -0.80 -25.45
N ASN A 35 -41.95 -0.20 -25.94
CA ASN A 35 -41.92 1.07 -26.66
C ASN A 35 -42.01 0.89 -28.19
N GLN A 36 -42.33 -0.31 -28.68
CA GLN A 36 -42.43 -0.65 -30.10
C GLN A 36 -41.10 -0.55 -30.86
N LYS A 37 -39.95 -0.59 -30.16
CA LYS A 37 -38.62 -0.64 -30.80
C LYS A 37 -38.22 -2.08 -31.12
N PRO A 38 -37.57 -2.34 -32.26
CA PRO A 38 -37.12 -3.68 -32.62
C PRO A 38 -36.07 -4.21 -31.65
N ILE A 39 -36.15 -5.51 -31.33
CA ILE A 39 -35.17 -6.19 -30.45
C ILE A 39 -34.24 -7.06 -31.30
N PHE A 40 -32.97 -6.68 -31.36
CA PHE A 40 -31.91 -7.44 -32.04
C PHE A 40 -31.42 -8.64 -31.20
N GLY A 41 -31.13 -9.76 -31.86
CA GLY A 41 -30.42 -10.88 -31.24
C GLY A 41 -31.24 -11.76 -30.30
N VAL A 42 -32.56 -11.84 -30.49
CA VAL A 42 -33.45 -12.77 -29.75
C VAL A 42 -33.31 -14.16 -30.36
N TYR A 43 -32.96 -15.17 -29.55
CA TYR A 43 -32.88 -16.57 -29.98
C TYR A 43 -34.26 -17.22 -30.02
N PHE A 44 -34.59 -17.93 -31.10
CA PHE A 44 -35.84 -18.67 -31.26
C PHE A 44 -35.55 -20.15 -31.06
N ILE A 45 -35.97 -20.75 -29.95
CA ILE A 45 -35.52 -22.08 -29.52
C ILE A 45 -36.70 -23.05 -29.48
N LEU A 46 -36.62 -24.16 -30.19
CA LEU A 46 -37.60 -25.23 -30.08
C LEU A 46 -37.45 -25.95 -28.73
N LYS A 47 -38.45 -25.81 -27.85
CA LYS A 47 -38.37 -26.27 -26.44
C LYS A 47 -38.10 -27.76 -26.28
N LYS A 48 -38.70 -28.60 -27.13
CA LYS A 48 -38.61 -30.07 -27.02
C LYS A 48 -37.19 -30.61 -27.25
N GLN A 49 -36.42 -29.95 -28.12
CA GLN A 49 -35.09 -30.39 -28.56
C GLN A 49 -33.97 -29.40 -28.20
N PHE A 50 -34.32 -28.27 -27.57
CA PHE A 50 -33.43 -27.14 -27.32
C PHE A 50 -32.62 -26.71 -28.56
N THR A 51 -33.25 -26.79 -29.73
CA THR A 51 -32.62 -26.47 -31.02
C THR A 51 -32.88 -25.02 -31.38
N LEU A 52 -31.83 -24.29 -31.76
CA LEU A 52 -31.95 -22.94 -32.29
C LEU A 52 -32.56 -22.97 -33.69
N LEU A 53 -33.67 -22.27 -33.88
CA LEU A 53 -34.39 -22.15 -35.15
C LEU A 53 -33.93 -20.93 -35.95
N ALA A 54 -33.79 -19.77 -35.29
CA ALA A 54 -33.33 -18.52 -35.88
C ALA A 54 -32.95 -17.49 -34.80
N THR A 55 -32.48 -16.32 -35.23
CA THR A 55 -32.26 -15.14 -34.39
C THR A 55 -32.89 -13.90 -35.03
N SER A 56 -33.34 -12.93 -34.22
CA SER A 56 -33.81 -11.66 -34.77
C SER A 56 -32.67 -10.75 -35.27
N ASP A 57 -32.91 -10.05 -36.37
CA ASP A 57 -32.03 -9.05 -36.98
C ASP A 57 -32.21 -7.64 -36.39
N MET A 58 -31.53 -6.64 -36.97
CA MET A 58 -31.55 -5.26 -36.47
C MET A 58 -32.94 -4.61 -36.52
N GLU A 59 -33.84 -5.12 -37.36
CA GLU A 59 -35.24 -4.68 -37.46
C GLU A 59 -36.16 -5.50 -36.55
N GLY A 60 -35.59 -6.37 -35.70
CA GLY A 60 -36.32 -7.21 -34.77
C GLY A 60 -37.03 -8.36 -35.46
N GLU A 61 -36.63 -8.73 -36.68
CA GLU A 61 -37.29 -9.74 -37.48
C GLU A 61 -36.45 -11.02 -37.56
N GLY A 62 -37.10 -12.19 -37.54
CA GLY A 62 -36.42 -13.47 -37.75
C GLY A 62 -37.34 -14.45 -38.46
N THR A 63 -36.76 -15.28 -39.33
CA THR A 63 -37.52 -16.24 -40.16
C THR A 63 -36.98 -17.64 -39.95
N PHE A 64 -37.86 -18.63 -39.80
CA PHE A 64 -37.48 -20.03 -39.68
C PHE A 64 -38.46 -20.97 -40.38
N PRO A 65 -37.99 -22.13 -40.88
CA PRO A 65 -38.83 -23.11 -41.56
C PRO A 65 -39.74 -23.85 -40.57
N VAL A 66 -41.00 -24.10 -40.95
CA VAL A 66 -41.99 -24.77 -40.10
C VAL A 66 -42.33 -26.20 -40.54
N ASN A 67 -41.76 -26.67 -41.65
CA ASN A 67 -42.07 -27.97 -42.26
C ASN A 67 -41.90 -29.18 -41.32
N SER A 68 -40.96 -29.09 -40.37
CA SER A 68 -40.64 -30.16 -39.41
C SER A 68 -41.29 -29.97 -38.04
N LEU A 69 -42.11 -28.93 -37.87
CA LEU A 69 -42.71 -28.55 -36.59
C LEU A 69 -44.20 -28.90 -36.54
N GLN A 70 -44.65 -29.40 -35.40
CA GLN A 70 -46.07 -29.65 -35.13
C GLN A 70 -46.75 -28.37 -34.64
N PRO A 71 -48.05 -28.16 -34.91
CA PRO A 71 -48.79 -26.98 -34.42
C PRO A 71 -48.70 -26.75 -32.91
N SER A 72 -48.56 -27.83 -32.13
CA SER A 72 -48.41 -27.79 -30.67
C SER A 72 -46.98 -27.57 -30.17
N ASP A 73 -45.99 -27.52 -31.06
CA ASP A 73 -44.59 -27.32 -30.67
C ASP A 73 -44.40 -25.93 -30.06
N THR A 74 -43.75 -25.88 -28.90
CA THR A 74 -43.47 -24.64 -28.19
C THR A 74 -42.11 -24.07 -28.59
N ILE A 75 -42.10 -22.81 -28.99
CA ILE A 75 -40.91 -22.03 -29.31
C ILE A 75 -40.69 -21.01 -28.20
N VAL A 76 -39.46 -21.00 -27.68
CA VAL A 76 -39.00 -20.13 -26.59
C VAL A 76 -38.18 -19.00 -27.21
N PHE A 77 -38.51 -17.76 -26.86
CA PHE A 77 -37.79 -16.58 -27.31
C PHE A 77 -36.95 -16.01 -26.17
N GLN A 78 -35.64 -15.92 -26.38
CA GLN A 78 -34.68 -15.48 -25.37
C GLN A 78 -33.82 -14.34 -25.90
N GLY A 79 -33.99 -13.13 -25.34
CA GLY A 79 -33.16 -11.97 -25.61
C GLY A 79 -32.47 -11.50 -24.33
N ILE A 80 -31.21 -11.07 -24.44
CA ILE A 80 -30.49 -10.49 -23.30
C ILE A 80 -31.26 -9.25 -22.82
N GLY A 81 -31.57 -9.19 -21.52
CA GLY A 81 -32.30 -8.08 -20.92
C GLY A 81 -33.83 -8.16 -21.06
N TYR A 82 -34.40 -9.25 -21.60
CA TYR A 82 -35.85 -9.41 -21.76
C TYR A 82 -36.37 -10.70 -21.14
N ALA A 83 -37.62 -10.67 -20.66
CA ALA A 83 -38.27 -11.83 -20.08
C ALA A 83 -38.46 -12.90 -21.16
N THR A 84 -38.15 -14.15 -20.83
CA THR A 84 -38.34 -15.26 -21.75
C THR A 84 -39.82 -15.47 -22.00
N VAL A 85 -40.25 -15.42 -23.27
CA VAL A 85 -41.63 -15.70 -23.68
C VAL A 85 -41.70 -17.00 -24.47
N GLN A 86 -42.86 -17.67 -24.44
CA GLN A 86 -43.07 -18.95 -25.10
C GLN A 86 -44.39 -18.90 -25.86
N TYR A 87 -44.36 -19.37 -27.11
CA TYR A 87 -45.55 -19.48 -27.95
C TYR A 87 -45.57 -20.85 -28.61
N SER A 88 -46.76 -21.40 -28.82
CA SER A 88 -46.94 -22.52 -29.74
C SER A 88 -46.79 -22.05 -31.18
N LEU A 89 -46.39 -22.97 -32.07
CA LEU A 89 -46.33 -22.68 -33.51
C LEU A 89 -47.68 -22.20 -34.06
N GLN A 90 -48.78 -22.77 -33.56
CA GLN A 90 -50.13 -22.35 -33.96
C GLN A 90 -50.45 -20.89 -33.59
N GLU A 91 -50.00 -20.43 -32.42
CA GLU A 91 -50.18 -19.04 -32.00
C GLU A 91 -49.34 -18.09 -32.86
N LEU A 92 -48.09 -18.45 -33.14
CA LEU A 92 -47.21 -17.65 -33.99
C LEU A 92 -47.75 -17.51 -35.42
N LYS A 93 -48.32 -18.58 -35.99
CA LYS A 93 -48.97 -18.52 -37.32
C LYS A 93 -50.16 -17.55 -37.35
N ARG A 94 -50.85 -17.35 -36.23
CA ARG A 94 -51.97 -16.38 -36.12
C ARG A 94 -51.49 -14.97 -35.80
N HIS A 95 -50.46 -14.86 -34.99
CA HIS A 95 -49.90 -13.61 -34.49
C HIS A 95 -48.38 -13.63 -34.64
N PRO A 96 -47.85 -13.32 -35.84
CA PRO A 96 -46.41 -13.37 -36.12
C PRO A 96 -45.64 -12.17 -35.55
N ALA A 97 -46.25 -11.41 -34.65
CA ALA A 97 -45.61 -10.30 -33.97
C ALA A 97 -46.02 -10.26 -32.51
N PHE A 98 -45.06 -10.00 -31.63
CA PHE A 98 -45.31 -9.86 -30.20
C PHE A 98 -44.28 -8.95 -29.54
N THR A 99 -44.63 -8.47 -28.36
CA THR A 99 -43.79 -7.64 -27.52
C THR A 99 -43.12 -8.47 -26.44
N MET A 100 -41.80 -8.32 -26.26
CA MET A 100 -41.10 -8.85 -25.10
C MET A 100 -40.99 -7.76 -24.02
N GLN A 101 -41.31 -8.13 -22.79
CA GLN A 101 -41.14 -7.26 -21.64
C GLN A 101 -39.66 -7.21 -21.26
N GLU A 102 -39.09 -6.02 -21.08
CA GLU A 102 -37.74 -5.87 -20.56
C GLU A 102 -37.69 -6.50 -19.16
N LEU A 103 -36.61 -7.24 -18.84
CA LEU A 103 -36.35 -7.70 -17.49
C LEU A 103 -36.05 -6.47 -16.63
N GLN A 104 -37.11 -5.85 -16.14
CA GLN A 104 -37.00 -5.01 -14.96
C GLN A 104 -36.74 -5.93 -13.78
N TYR A 105 -35.45 -6.18 -13.55
CA TYR A 105 -35.04 -6.37 -12.18
C TYR A 105 -35.37 -5.07 -11.47
N ASN A 106 -36.54 -5.03 -10.82
CA ASN A 106 -36.62 -4.38 -9.54
C ASN A 106 -35.64 -5.13 -8.65
N LEU A 107 -34.34 -4.86 -8.83
CA LEU A 107 -33.49 -4.71 -7.69
C LEU A 107 -34.34 -3.86 -6.78
N GLN A 108 -34.65 -4.36 -5.58
CA GLN A 108 -34.83 -3.40 -4.52
C GLN A 108 -33.64 -2.46 -4.72
N GLU A 109 -33.92 -1.21 -5.10
CA GLU A 109 -33.08 -0.17 -4.58
C GLU A 109 -33.11 -0.49 -3.10
N ALA A 110 -32.05 -1.17 -2.64
CA ALA A 110 -31.50 -0.81 -1.38
C ALA A 110 -31.43 0.70 -1.53
N THR A 111 -32.40 1.38 -0.93
CA THR A 111 -32.14 2.63 -0.28
C THR A 111 -31.03 2.26 0.69
N ALA A 112 -29.81 2.17 0.17
CA ALA A 112 -28.66 2.48 0.94
C ALA A 112 -29.01 3.90 1.35
N THR A 113 -29.45 4.03 2.59
CA THR A 113 -29.02 5.10 3.47
C THR A 113 -27.48 5.06 3.51
N GLY A 114 -26.88 5.27 2.33
CA GLY A 114 -25.50 5.05 2.02
C GLY A 114 -24.85 6.38 2.28
N ILE A 115 -24.10 6.43 3.37
CA ILE A 115 -23.24 7.55 3.64
C ILE A 115 -22.37 7.81 2.40
N SER A 116 -22.42 9.04 1.87
CA SER A 116 -21.68 9.35 0.64
C SER A 116 -20.17 9.15 0.87
N PRO A 117 -19.38 8.81 -0.18
CA PRO A 117 -17.92 8.76 -0.11
C PRO A 117 -17.31 9.99 0.58
N LYS A 118 -17.84 11.18 0.28
CA LYS A 118 -17.41 12.45 0.88
C LYS A 118 -17.69 12.51 2.39
N GLU A 119 -18.84 12.02 2.83
CA GLU A 119 -19.18 11.97 4.26
C GLU A 119 -18.36 10.93 5.02
N ILE A 120 -18.08 9.77 4.43
CA ILE A 120 -17.17 8.75 5.00
C ILE A 120 -15.79 9.39 5.26
N LEU A 121 -15.22 10.05 4.24
CA LEU A 121 -13.92 10.70 4.35
C LEU A 121 -13.94 11.81 5.42
N LYS A 122 -15.01 12.60 5.49
CA LYS A 122 -15.17 13.63 6.53
C LYS A 122 -15.18 13.04 7.93
N LYS A 123 -15.96 11.98 8.17
CA LYS A 123 -15.99 11.28 9.47
C LYS A 123 -14.60 10.71 9.81
N ALA A 124 -13.88 10.14 8.85
CA ALA A 124 -12.52 9.65 9.08
C ALA A 124 -11.54 10.78 9.47
N ILE A 125 -11.61 11.94 8.81
CA ILE A 125 -10.80 13.13 9.16
C ILE A 125 -11.06 13.58 10.61
N GLU A 126 -12.33 13.56 11.04
CA GLU A 126 -12.71 13.90 12.42
C GLU A 126 -12.10 12.95 13.45
N LYS A 127 -11.77 11.70 13.07
CA LYS A 127 -11.04 10.74 13.92
C LYS A 127 -9.53 10.94 13.92
N LEU A 128 -8.96 11.64 12.94
CA LEU A 128 -7.52 11.91 12.82
C LEU A 128 -7.07 13.23 13.48
N GLN A 129 -7.82 13.71 14.48
CA GLN A 129 -7.57 15.01 15.10
C GLN A 129 -6.14 15.16 15.64
N LYS A 130 -5.52 16.27 15.23
CA LYS A 130 -4.17 16.64 15.67
C LYS A 130 -4.23 17.33 17.02
N ILE A 131 -3.42 16.85 17.96
CA ILE A 131 -3.29 17.44 19.29
C ILE A 131 -2.60 18.81 19.16
N LYS A 132 -3.04 19.80 19.96
CA LYS A 132 -2.35 21.09 20.04
C LYS A 132 -0.92 20.89 20.55
N ALA A 133 0.06 21.45 19.84
CA ALA A 133 1.45 21.45 20.30
C ALA A 133 1.61 22.31 21.55
N GLY A 134 2.33 21.79 22.54
CA GLY A 134 2.65 22.53 23.77
C GLY A 134 3.67 23.65 23.53
N ARG A 135 3.89 24.49 24.56
CA ARG A 135 5.02 25.43 24.53
C ARG A 135 6.35 24.70 24.62
N LEU A 136 6.42 23.66 25.47
CA LEU A 136 7.58 22.79 25.61
C LEU A 136 7.44 21.56 24.70
N PRO A 137 8.50 21.19 23.96
CA PRO A 137 8.41 20.13 22.96
C PRO A 137 8.71 18.75 23.58
N VAL A 138 7.77 18.23 24.36
CA VAL A 138 7.91 17.00 25.15
C VAL A 138 7.39 15.76 24.41
N CYS A 139 7.87 14.57 24.80
CA CYS A 139 7.21 13.31 24.46
C CYS A 139 5.99 13.13 25.37
N ARG A 140 4.86 12.69 24.80
CA ARG A 140 3.59 12.45 25.51
C ARG A 140 3.23 10.99 25.58
N TYR A 141 3.75 10.20 24.64
CA TYR A 141 3.46 8.80 24.51
C TYR A 141 4.75 8.00 24.36
N TYR A 142 4.70 6.74 24.78
CA TYR A 142 5.77 5.78 24.61
C TYR A 142 5.23 4.36 24.48
N GLY A 143 6.03 3.44 23.97
CA GLY A 143 5.67 2.03 23.97
C GLY A 143 6.77 1.12 23.45
N PRO A 144 6.69 -0.19 23.74
CA PRO A 144 7.60 -1.19 23.18
C PRO A 144 7.51 -1.18 21.66
N ALA A 145 8.65 -1.09 20.99
CA ALA A 145 8.72 -1.02 19.55
C ALA A 145 9.90 -1.81 18.98
N GLN A 146 9.65 -2.37 17.81
CA GLN A 146 10.64 -3.01 16.97
C GLN A 146 10.89 -2.16 15.73
N TYR A 147 12.14 -2.16 15.28
CA TYR A 147 12.55 -1.56 14.03
C TYR A 147 13.53 -2.47 13.30
N GLU A 148 13.42 -2.52 11.99
CA GLU A 148 14.29 -3.31 11.13
C GLU A 148 14.73 -2.51 9.91
N LYS A 149 15.97 -2.73 9.46
CA LYS A 149 16.53 -2.10 8.26
C LYS A 149 17.37 -3.09 7.48
N ILE A 150 17.16 -3.13 6.16
CA ILE A 150 18.02 -3.81 5.18
C ILE A 150 18.45 -2.77 4.15
N THR A 151 19.76 -2.64 3.96
CA THR A 151 20.35 -1.75 2.94
C THR A 151 20.92 -2.57 1.80
N VAL A 152 20.52 -2.28 0.57
CA VAL A 152 20.94 -2.99 -0.63
C VAL A 152 21.61 -2.01 -1.60
N CYS A 153 22.77 -2.40 -2.13
CA CYS A 153 23.47 -1.70 -3.20
C CYS A 153 23.75 -2.68 -4.33
N ARG A 154 23.39 -2.33 -5.57
CA ARG A 154 23.60 -3.16 -6.77
C ARG A 154 23.17 -4.62 -6.55
N ASP A 155 21.99 -4.78 -5.96
CA ASP A 155 21.38 -6.08 -5.64
C ASP A 155 22.13 -6.91 -4.58
N THR A 156 23.11 -6.36 -3.88
CA THR A 156 23.80 -6.98 -2.74
C THR A 156 23.43 -6.29 -1.43
N THR A 157 23.08 -7.07 -0.41
CA THR A 157 22.85 -6.54 0.93
C THR A 157 24.17 -6.15 1.58
N VAL A 158 24.25 -4.91 2.04
CA VAL A 158 25.45 -4.31 2.65
C VAL A 158 25.25 -3.94 4.12
N GLU A 159 24.04 -4.09 4.65
CA GLU A 159 23.71 -3.91 6.08
C GLU A 159 22.38 -4.57 6.39
N TYR A 160 22.32 -5.21 7.56
CA TYR A 160 21.08 -5.66 8.20
C TYR A 160 21.09 -5.31 9.68
N ARG A 161 20.00 -4.68 10.14
CA ARG A 161 19.85 -4.19 11.50
C ARG A 161 18.46 -4.50 12.03
N ARG A 162 18.40 -5.03 13.24
CA ARG A 162 17.19 -5.21 14.05
C ARG A 162 17.36 -4.50 15.38
N GLU A 163 16.33 -3.81 15.81
CA GLU A 163 16.33 -3.05 17.06
C GLU A 163 15.01 -3.28 17.79
N PHE A 164 15.09 -3.40 19.12
CA PHE A 164 13.92 -3.45 19.99
C PHE A 164 14.15 -2.60 21.23
N GLY A 165 13.16 -1.81 21.63
CA GLY A 165 13.22 -0.96 22.81
C GLY A 165 11.98 -0.10 22.95
N PHE A 166 12.15 1.16 23.34
CA PHE A 166 11.03 2.10 23.46
C PHE A 166 10.99 3.09 22.31
N TYR A 167 9.82 3.26 21.74
CA TYR A 167 9.49 4.39 20.88
C TYR A 167 8.83 5.48 21.72
N PHE A 168 9.35 6.70 21.66
CA PHE A 168 8.82 7.88 22.32
C PHE A 168 8.32 8.88 21.28
N THR A 169 7.14 9.45 21.50
CA THR A 169 6.57 10.43 20.57
C THR A 169 5.79 11.54 21.27
N SER A 170 5.75 12.72 20.65
CA SER A 170 4.81 13.78 21.00
C SER A 170 3.35 13.43 20.67
N GLY A 171 3.12 12.37 19.87
CA GLY A 171 1.84 12.05 19.24
C GLY A 171 1.63 12.84 17.95
N ASN A 172 0.45 12.66 17.32
CA ASN A 172 0.04 13.40 16.14
C ASN A 172 -0.30 14.86 16.52
N ILE A 173 0.71 15.74 16.53
CA ILE A 173 0.55 17.16 16.89
C ILE A 173 0.45 18.07 15.66
N LYS A 174 -0.25 19.19 15.81
CA LYS A 174 -0.19 20.30 14.85
C LYS A 174 1.23 20.87 14.80
N ALA A 175 1.74 21.18 13.61
CA ALA A 175 2.97 21.93 13.48
C ALA A 175 2.78 23.32 14.10
N LYS A 176 3.68 23.73 14.99
CA LYS A 176 3.62 25.04 15.65
C LYS A 176 4.37 26.12 14.87
N ASN A 177 5.42 25.71 14.18
CA ASN A 177 6.24 26.56 13.34
C ASN A 177 6.54 25.85 12.03
N THR A 178 7.07 26.62 11.09
CA THR A 178 7.57 26.14 9.80
C THR A 178 8.55 24.97 9.98
N TRP A 179 9.39 25.01 11.01
CA TRP A 179 10.42 23.99 11.26
C TRP A 179 9.92 22.72 11.97
N ASP A 180 8.64 22.65 12.34
CA ASP A 180 8.02 21.58 13.13
C ASP A 180 8.82 21.17 14.39
N GLU A 181 9.44 22.15 15.05
CA GLU A 181 10.39 21.93 16.16
C GLU A 181 9.76 21.32 17.40
N THR A 182 8.43 21.23 17.47
CA THR A 182 7.71 20.63 18.59
C THR A 182 7.49 19.14 18.44
N TYR A 183 7.61 18.59 17.22
CA TYR A 183 7.36 17.18 16.98
C TYR A 183 8.52 16.30 17.49
N ARG A 184 8.19 15.17 18.11
CA ARG A 184 9.16 14.22 18.66
C ARG A 184 8.81 12.81 18.19
N SER A 185 9.81 12.09 17.71
CA SER A 185 9.71 10.70 17.26
C SER A 185 11.08 10.06 17.44
N TYR A 186 11.21 9.23 18.48
CA TYR A 186 12.50 8.70 18.93
C TYR A 186 12.39 7.22 19.26
N LEU A 187 13.13 6.38 18.56
CA LEU A 187 13.35 5.00 18.97
C LEU A 187 14.65 4.90 19.77
N VAL A 188 14.53 4.46 21.02
CA VAL A 188 15.64 4.17 21.92
C VAL A 188 15.73 2.64 22.09
N PRO A 189 16.64 1.98 21.38
CA PRO A 189 16.79 0.52 21.48
C PRO A 189 17.34 0.12 22.84
N GLN A 190 16.87 -1.00 23.37
CA GLN A 190 17.46 -1.72 24.50
C GLN A 190 18.24 -2.95 24.00
N TYR A 191 17.74 -3.57 22.92
CA TYR A 191 18.34 -4.71 22.24
C TYR A 191 18.64 -4.36 20.78
N ILE A 192 19.81 -4.77 20.29
CA ILE A 192 20.24 -4.51 18.92
C ILE A 192 20.92 -5.76 18.36
N ALA A 193 20.53 -6.17 17.15
CA ALA A 193 21.28 -7.08 16.29
C ALA A 193 21.71 -6.30 15.05
N ARG A 194 23.00 -6.01 14.91
CA ARG A 194 23.53 -5.14 13.85
C ARG A 194 24.69 -5.81 13.13
N SER A 195 24.56 -5.99 11.81
CA SER A 195 25.65 -6.48 10.97
C SER A 195 26.78 -5.46 10.87
N LEU A 196 27.87 -5.83 10.21
CA LEU A 196 28.85 -4.86 9.75
C LEU A 196 28.24 -3.98 8.65
N ASN A 197 28.79 -2.78 8.51
CA ASN A 197 28.44 -1.85 7.44
C ASN A 197 29.42 -2.07 6.28
N LEU A 198 29.01 -2.86 5.30
CA LEU A 198 29.89 -3.27 4.21
C LEU A 198 29.86 -2.27 3.05
N THR A 199 30.94 -2.30 2.27
CA THR A 199 30.97 -1.73 0.91
C THR A 199 30.40 -2.73 -0.10
N ASN A 200 30.12 -2.30 -1.33
CA ASN A 200 29.48 -3.17 -2.33
C ASN A 200 30.32 -4.40 -2.71
N ASN A 201 31.65 -4.33 -2.58
CA ASN A 201 32.54 -5.46 -2.85
C ASN A 201 32.75 -6.35 -1.62
N GLY A 202 31.97 -6.17 -0.55
CA GLY A 202 32.09 -6.92 0.69
C GLY A 202 33.31 -6.55 1.54
N SER A 203 34.04 -5.48 1.22
CA SER A 203 35.14 -5.03 2.08
C SER A 203 34.61 -4.45 3.40
N ASP A 204 35.34 -4.69 4.48
CA ASP A 204 34.94 -4.34 5.84
C ASP A 204 34.75 -2.84 6.06
N THR A 205 33.86 -2.52 7.01
CA THR A 205 33.62 -1.22 7.65
C THR A 205 33.68 0.00 6.74
N LEU A 206 32.51 0.53 6.37
CA LEU A 206 32.42 1.88 5.80
C LEU A 206 32.95 2.92 6.81
N SER A 207 34.13 3.48 6.53
CA SER A 207 34.69 4.62 7.25
C SER A 207 34.87 5.79 6.28
N PRO A 208 34.25 6.96 6.54
CA PRO A 208 33.44 7.28 7.72
C PRO A 208 32.00 6.73 7.61
N MET A 209 31.32 6.49 8.74
CA MET A 209 29.90 6.08 8.77
C MET A 209 28.91 7.22 8.50
N PHE A 210 29.40 8.46 8.46
CA PHE A 210 28.63 9.62 8.06
C PHE A 210 29.58 10.60 7.35
N LEU A 211 29.06 11.33 6.37
CA LEU A 211 29.79 12.39 5.72
C LEU A 211 28.82 13.48 5.31
N THR A 212 29.17 14.75 5.59
CA THR A 212 28.37 15.91 5.18
C THR A 212 29.30 16.99 4.64
N TYR A 213 29.73 16.84 3.39
CA TYR A 213 30.43 17.86 2.62
C TYR A 213 29.53 18.37 1.47
N GLU A 214 29.95 19.43 0.79
CA GLU A 214 29.14 20.07 -0.26
C GLU A 214 28.66 19.09 -1.33
N ASP A 215 29.55 18.17 -1.76
CA ASP A 215 29.31 17.24 -2.87
C ASP A 215 28.98 15.81 -2.42
N ILE A 216 29.19 15.48 -1.14
CA ILE A 216 29.04 14.13 -0.61
C ILE A 216 28.28 14.17 0.72
N ARG A 217 27.09 13.55 0.72
CA ARG A 217 26.22 13.49 1.91
C ARG A 217 25.65 12.09 2.08
N PHE A 218 26.01 11.42 3.18
CA PHE A 218 25.38 10.15 3.58
C PHE A 218 25.48 9.98 5.09
N ASP A 219 24.56 9.20 5.66
CA ASP A 219 24.56 8.76 7.05
C ASP A 219 24.04 7.33 7.10
N VAL A 220 24.95 6.38 7.36
CA VAL A 220 24.63 4.94 7.39
C VAL A 220 23.50 4.64 8.38
N GLY A 221 23.50 5.33 9.53
CA GLY A 221 22.54 5.09 10.60
C GLY A 221 21.18 5.75 10.41
N THR A 222 20.98 6.52 9.32
CA THR A 222 19.72 7.18 8.96
C THR A 222 18.52 6.25 9.09
N ARG A 223 17.41 6.80 9.59
CA ARG A 223 16.12 6.12 9.78
C ARG A 223 15.02 6.94 9.11
N LYS A 224 14.78 6.70 7.84
CA LYS A 224 13.86 7.54 7.07
C LYS A 224 12.40 7.29 7.43
N ILE A 225 12.12 6.09 7.94
CA ILE A 225 10.75 5.69 8.28
C ILE A 225 10.07 6.72 9.19
N PHE A 226 10.77 7.24 10.22
CA PHE A 226 10.20 8.22 11.15
C PHE A 226 9.94 9.58 10.50
N THR A 227 10.75 9.95 9.51
CA THR A 227 10.51 11.15 8.72
C THR A 227 9.32 10.97 7.79
N LEU A 228 9.19 9.80 7.14
CA LEU A 228 8.00 9.43 6.37
C LEU A 228 6.73 9.48 7.23
N LEU A 229 6.75 8.88 8.43
CA LEU A 229 5.60 8.89 9.35
C LEU A 229 5.13 10.33 9.60
N ARG A 230 6.07 11.25 9.83
CA ARG A 230 5.73 12.66 10.05
C ARG A 230 5.23 13.35 8.78
N ALA A 231 5.83 13.09 7.63
CA ALA A 231 5.36 13.65 6.35
C ALA A 231 3.90 13.27 6.08
N ILE A 232 3.51 12.02 6.36
CA ILE A 232 2.13 11.55 6.24
C ILE A 232 1.21 12.26 7.25
N GLN A 233 1.61 12.38 8.52
CA GLN A 233 0.80 13.10 9.53
C GLN A 233 0.62 14.59 9.23
N LEU A 234 1.58 15.20 8.52
CA LEU A 234 1.49 16.60 8.13
C LEU A 234 0.63 16.80 6.89
N PHE A 235 0.89 16.01 5.84
CA PHE A 235 0.43 16.30 4.49
C PHE A 235 -0.38 15.17 3.86
N GLY A 236 -0.37 13.96 4.42
CA GLY A 236 -1.05 12.77 3.88
C GLY A 236 -2.55 12.99 3.62
N PRO A 237 -3.15 12.18 2.72
CA PRO A 237 -4.60 12.22 2.52
C PRO A 237 -5.32 12.02 3.85
N LEU A 238 -6.40 12.78 4.07
CA LEU A 238 -7.16 12.89 5.33
C LEU A 238 -6.44 13.66 6.46
N PHE A 239 -5.12 13.60 6.55
CA PHE A 239 -4.35 14.34 7.57
C PHE A 239 -4.25 15.84 7.28
N ASP A 240 -4.24 16.22 6.01
CA ASP A 240 -4.26 17.61 5.52
C ASP A 240 -5.54 17.94 4.75
N GLY A 241 -6.61 17.21 5.06
CA GLY A 241 -7.87 17.27 4.31
C GLY A 241 -7.82 16.45 3.01
N ILE A 242 -8.79 16.73 2.13
CA ILE A 242 -8.99 15.98 0.87
C ILE A 242 -8.71 16.81 -0.39
N ASP A 243 -8.66 18.12 -0.28
CA ASP A 243 -8.67 19.01 -1.46
C ASP A 243 -7.41 18.92 -2.33
N SER A 244 -6.31 18.46 -1.75
CA SER A 244 -5.03 18.23 -2.45
C SER A 244 -5.00 16.88 -3.20
N TYR A 245 -6.04 16.07 -3.07
CA TYR A 245 -6.08 14.69 -3.53
C TYR A 245 -7.30 14.41 -4.40
N ASP A 246 -7.11 13.61 -5.45
CA ASP A 246 -8.19 12.94 -6.15
C ASP A 246 -8.44 11.61 -5.45
N ILE A 247 -9.58 11.49 -4.76
CA ILE A 247 -9.96 10.31 -3.98
C ILE A 247 -11.19 9.68 -4.61
N ARG A 248 -11.14 8.38 -4.88
CA ARG A 248 -12.23 7.60 -5.47
C ARG A 248 -12.47 6.33 -4.68
N ALA A 249 -13.73 6.06 -4.34
CA ALA A 249 -14.10 4.78 -3.75
C ALA A 249 -13.84 3.66 -4.77
N ILE A 250 -13.39 2.51 -4.28
CA ILE A 250 -13.27 1.29 -5.05
C ILE A 250 -14.29 0.33 -4.48
N ASP A 251 -15.06 -0.31 -5.36
CA ASP A 251 -15.94 -1.38 -4.94
C ASP A 251 -15.10 -2.61 -4.65
N THR A 252 -15.21 -3.13 -3.43
CA THR A 252 -14.46 -4.28 -2.94
C THR A 252 -15.42 -5.20 -2.22
N GLU A 253 -15.22 -6.51 -2.33
CA GLU A 253 -15.94 -7.49 -1.50
C GLU A 253 -15.59 -7.38 0.01
N ASP A 254 -14.62 -6.53 0.36
CA ASP A 254 -14.20 -6.24 1.72
C ASP A 254 -15.34 -5.53 2.50
N PRO A 255 -15.64 -5.94 3.76
CA PRO A 255 -16.59 -5.22 4.61
C PRO A 255 -16.22 -3.75 4.87
N ASP A 256 -14.94 -3.37 4.73
CA ASP A 256 -14.46 -2.01 4.95
C ASP A 256 -14.54 -1.12 3.69
N TYR A 257 -14.56 0.20 3.89
CA TYR A 257 -14.53 1.14 2.77
C TYR A 257 -13.11 1.32 2.23
N THR A 258 -12.92 0.99 0.94
CA THR A 258 -11.63 1.16 0.25
C THR A 258 -11.66 2.34 -0.71
N PHE A 259 -10.60 3.15 -0.68
CA PHE A 259 -10.43 4.29 -1.58
C PHE A 259 -9.06 4.26 -2.25
N THR A 260 -9.01 4.62 -3.53
CA THR A 260 -7.78 5.11 -4.16
C THR A 260 -7.59 6.59 -3.85
N PHE A 261 -6.34 7.03 -3.77
CA PHE A 261 -5.99 8.45 -3.75
C PHE A 261 -4.79 8.73 -4.66
N GLN A 262 -4.76 9.94 -5.21
CA GLN A 262 -3.62 10.48 -5.93
C GLN A 262 -3.48 11.98 -5.66
N THR A 263 -2.26 12.48 -5.48
CA THR A 263 -2.02 13.92 -5.36
C THR A 263 -2.42 14.63 -6.65
N ARG A 264 -3.21 15.70 -6.55
CA ARG A 264 -3.52 16.59 -7.67
C ARG A 264 -2.27 17.31 -8.14
N ARG A 265 -2.04 17.35 -9.46
CA ARG A 265 -0.89 18.06 -10.04
C ARG A 265 -0.85 19.54 -9.66
N SER A 266 -2.01 20.19 -9.53
CA SER A 266 -2.12 21.59 -9.13
C SER A 266 -1.82 21.84 -7.64
N ALA A 267 -1.87 20.80 -6.80
CA ALA A 267 -1.65 20.92 -5.37
C ALA A 267 -0.16 20.78 -4.99
N TYR A 268 0.63 20.03 -5.75
CA TYR A 268 2.05 19.83 -5.48
C TYR A 268 2.94 20.78 -6.33
N PRO A 269 4.00 21.38 -5.78
CA PRO A 269 4.42 21.30 -4.39
C PRO A 269 3.77 22.35 -3.49
N GLU A 270 2.95 23.27 -4.01
CA GLU A 270 2.59 24.51 -3.29
C GLU A 270 1.62 24.31 -2.11
N ARG A 271 0.53 23.59 -2.35
CA ARG A 271 -0.53 23.32 -1.37
C ARG A 271 -0.19 22.13 -0.48
N THR A 272 0.37 21.07 -1.06
CA THR A 272 0.88 19.91 -0.33
C THR A 272 2.34 19.64 -0.70
N ARG A 273 3.13 19.20 0.29
CA ARG A 273 4.56 18.91 0.11
C ARG A 273 4.84 17.45 -0.25
N ILE A 274 3.79 16.66 -0.49
CA ILE A 274 3.91 15.25 -0.90
C ILE A 274 3.25 15.03 -2.25
N SER A 275 3.91 14.29 -3.13
CA SER A 275 3.35 13.73 -4.34
C SER A 275 3.23 12.23 -4.13
N CYS A 276 2.02 11.70 -4.16
CA CYS A 276 1.79 10.29 -3.85
C CYS A 276 0.58 9.72 -4.60
N LYS A 277 0.55 8.39 -4.64
CA LYS A 277 -0.59 7.59 -5.07
C LYS A 277 -0.69 6.35 -4.19
N GLY A 278 -1.90 5.88 -3.95
CA GLY A 278 -2.11 4.59 -3.31
C GLY A 278 -3.55 4.35 -2.91
N THR A 279 -3.73 3.57 -1.85
CA THR A 279 -5.04 3.17 -1.31
C THR A 279 -5.13 3.41 0.19
N LEU A 280 -6.33 3.71 0.68
CA LEU A 280 -6.63 3.76 2.10
C LEU A 280 -7.89 2.93 2.40
N VAL A 281 -7.91 2.32 3.59
CA VAL A 281 -9.01 1.48 4.07
C VAL A 281 -9.57 2.11 5.34
N ILE A 282 -10.88 2.29 5.39
CA ILE A 282 -11.62 2.88 6.51
C ILE A 282 -12.64 1.87 7.04
N ASP A 283 -12.61 1.67 8.35
CA ASP A 283 -13.56 0.84 9.08
C ASP A 283 -15.00 1.30 8.85
N ARG A 284 -15.88 0.35 8.49
CA ARG A 284 -17.27 0.66 8.14
C ARG A 284 -18.12 1.15 9.31
N GLU A 285 -17.84 0.66 10.52
CA GLU A 285 -18.64 0.94 11.72
C GLU A 285 -18.21 2.24 12.39
N ASN A 286 -16.90 2.40 12.61
CA ASN A 286 -16.33 3.45 13.45
C ASN A 286 -15.65 4.57 12.66
N TYR A 287 -15.51 4.40 11.34
CA TYR A 287 -14.84 5.34 10.43
C TYR A 287 -13.35 5.56 10.77
N TYR A 288 -12.73 4.56 11.39
CA TYR A 288 -11.31 4.56 11.71
C TYR A 288 -10.50 4.21 10.46
N VAL A 289 -9.49 5.03 10.15
CA VAL A 289 -8.50 4.64 9.13
C VAL A 289 -7.77 3.43 9.66
N LYS A 290 -7.83 2.30 8.95
CA LYS A 290 -7.15 1.05 9.33
C LYS A 290 -5.78 0.99 8.68
N ASN A 291 -5.74 1.14 7.37
CA ASN A 291 -4.52 1.01 6.58
C ASN A 291 -4.39 2.12 5.54
N MET A 292 -3.15 2.44 5.20
CA MET A 292 -2.82 3.28 4.05
C MET A 292 -1.61 2.69 3.34
N THR A 293 -1.78 2.36 2.08
CA THR A 293 -0.74 1.87 1.19
C THR A 293 -0.41 2.95 0.20
N PHE A 294 0.88 3.23 0.02
CA PHE A 294 1.43 4.16 -0.95
C PHE A 294 2.17 3.35 -2.01
N ASP A 295 1.63 3.33 -3.23
CA ASP A 295 2.32 2.86 -4.44
C ASP A 295 3.61 3.67 -4.61
N TYR A 296 3.53 4.97 -4.37
CA TYR A 296 4.70 5.80 -4.17
C TYR A 296 4.36 7.02 -3.30
N ILE A 297 5.36 7.53 -2.60
CA ILE A 297 5.33 8.81 -1.93
C ILE A 297 6.69 9.51 -2.07
N ASP A 298 6.66 10.66 -2.73
CA ASP A 298 7.77 11.58 -2.89
C ASP A 298 7.45 12.83 -2.06
N TYR A 299 8.30 13.17 -1.09
CA TYR A 299 7.99 14.27 -0.17
C TYR A 299 9.16 15.21 0.03
N GLN A 300 8.82 16.48 0.21
CA GLN A 300 9.74 17.52 0.64
C GLN A 300 9.42 17.90 2.09
N LEU A 301 10.41 17.81 2.97
CA LEU A 301 10.36 18.55 4.23
C LEU A 301 10.69 20.04 4.00
N LEU A 302 10.27 20.91 4.92
CA LEU A 302 10.37 22.36 4.72
C LEU A 302 11.83 22.91 4.60
N ARG A 303 12.84 22.13 5.02
CA ARG A 303 14.27 22.52 4.98
C ARG A 303 14.78 22.87 3.58
N GLN A 304 14.36 22.16 2.54
CA GLN A 304 14.84 22.41 1.17
C GLN A 304 14.22 23.66 0.56
N THR A 305 12.93 23.88 0.75
CA THR A 305 12.21 25.04 0.20
C THR A 305 12.73 26.35 0.80
N LEU A 306 13.00 26.38 2.10
CA LEU A 306 13.48 27.57 2.80
C LEU A 306 14.95 27.91 2.52
N LEU A 307 15.81 26.90 2.33
CA LEU A 307 17.26 27.11 2.24
C LEU A 307 17.77 27.26 0.81
N THR A 308 17.05 26.76 -0.21
CA THR A 308 17.52 26.82 -1.60
C THR A 308 16.84 27.88 -2.45
N ASN A 309 15.68 28.41 -2.02
CA ASN A 309 14.77 29.21 -2.86
C ASN A 309 14.46 28.55 -4.24
N ARG A 310 14.79 27.25 -4.42
CA ARG A 310 14.67 26.48 -5.65
C ARG A 310 13.60 25.42 -5.45
N ARG A 311 12.50 25.56 -6.18
CA ARG A 311 11.39 24.60 -6.21
C ARG A 311 11.82 23.36 -6.98
N LYS A 312 12.39 22.36 -6.32
CA LYS A 312 12.74 21.08 -6.97
C LYS A 312 11.55 20.15 -6.94
N THR A 313 10.80 20.05 -8.04
CA THR A 313 9.64 19.15 -8.18
C THR A 313 10.01 17.66 -8.22
N SER A 314 11.30 17.31 -8.40
CA SER A 314 11.79 15.94 -8.46
C SER A 314 12.48 15.52 -7.16
N SER A 315 11.91 14.55 -6.43
CA SER A 315 12.60 13.87 -5.33
C SER A 315 13.72 12.95 -5.86
N PRO A 316 14.90 12.89 -5.20
CA PRO A 316 15.98 12.00 -5.59
C PRO A 316 15.70 10.54 -5.24
N PHE A 317 14.60 10.26 -4.54
CA PHE A 317 14.15 8.93 -4.16
C PHE A 317 12.65 8.78 -4.37
N SER A 318 12.19 7.53 -4.40
CA SER A 318 10.78 7.15 -4.41
C SER A 318 10.56 6.10 -3.34
N THR A 319 9.54 6.29 -2.52
CA THR A 319 9.26 5.38 -1.40
C THR A 319 7.93 4.68 -1.62
N HIS A 320 7.92 3.35 -1.55
CA HIS A 320 6.70 2.57 -1.37
C HIS A 320 6.50 2.39 0.14
N ALA A 321 5.28 2.51 0.63
CA ALA A 321 5.02 2.34 2.06
C ALA A 321 3.65 1.73 2.35
N GLN A 322 3.56 0.97 3.42
CA GLN A 322 2.30 0.42 3.94
C GLN A 322 2.24 0.71 5.43
N LEU A 323 1.16 1.33 5.88
CA LEU A 323 0.97 1.76 7.25
C LEU A 323 -0.30 1.15 7.83
N THR A 324 -0.23 0.77 9.09
CA THR A 324 -1.38 0.39 9.91
C THR A 324 -1.58 1.42 11.01
N PHE A 325 -2.83 1.78 11.22
CA PHE A 325 -3.27 2.78 12.17
C PHE A 325 -4.12 2.11 13.26
N VAL A 326 -3.90 2.52 14.50
CA VAL A 326 -4.63 2.05 15.67
C VAL A 326 -5.09 3.25 16.48
N TYR A 327 -6.17 3.06 17.23
CA TYR A 327 -6.77 4.06 18.09
C TYR A 327 -6.68 3.56 19.53
N ASP A 328 -6.22 4.42 20.44
CA ASP A 328 -6.23 4.09 21.87
C ASP A 328 -7.64 4.20 22.47
N SER A 329 -7.78 3.83 23.75
CA SER A 329 -9.06 3.89 24.47
C SER A 329 -9.67 5.29 24.55
N CYS A 330 -8.89 6.35 24.29
CA CYS A 330 -9.36 7.73 24.24
C CYS A 330 -9.70 8.18 22.80
N GLY A 331 -9.63 7.28 21.82
CA GLY A 331 -9.86 7.57 20.41
C GLY A 331 -8.70 8.30 19.73
N GLN A 332 -7.52 8.37 20.35
CA GLN A 332 -6.36 9.00 19.73
C GLN A 332 -5.70 8.04 18.74
N ASN A 333 -5.62 8.47 17.48
CA ASN A 333 -4.93 7.75 16.43
C ASN A 333 -3.40 7.77 16.62
N TYR A 334 -2.76 6.64 16.31
CA TYR A 334 -1.32 6.52 16.10
C TYR A 334 -1.01 5.47 15.02
N ILE A 335 0.20 5.52 14.48
CA ILE A 335 0.70 4.55 13.49
C ILE A 335 1.32 3.39 14.28
N SER A 336 0.69 2.22 14.24
CA SER A 336 1.16 1.03 14.94
C SER A 336 2.21 0.28 14.14
N SER A 337 2.14 0.31 12.81
CA SER A 337 3.16 -0.33 11.97
C SER A 337 3.39 0.46 10.69
N CYS A 338 4.60 0.33 10.15
CA CYS A 338 4.96 0.84 8.84
C CYS A 338 6.01 -0.06 8.21
N HIS A 339 5.79 -0.45 6.96
CA HIS A 339 6.80 -1.05 6.09
C HIS A 339 7.09 -0.07 4.97
N GLN A 340 8.36 0.18 4.68
CA GLN A 340 8.74 1.02 3.55
C GLN A 340 9.92 0.45 2.76
N GLN A 341 9.95 0.81 1.48
CA GLN A 341 11.09 0.60 0.60
C GLN A 341 11.37 1.89 -0.15
N THR A 342 12.52 2.51 0.15
CA THR A 342 13.00 3.70 -0.54
C THR A 342 13.99 3.31 -1.62
N THR A 343 13.72 3.70 -2.86
CA THR A 343 14.63 3.51 -4.00
C THR A 343 15.21 4.85 -4.42
N TRP A 344 16.53 4.96 -4.48
CA TRP A 344 17.20 6.17 -4.91
C TRP A 344 17.35 6.22 -6.43
N LYS A 345 16.82 7.28 -7.03
CA LYS A 345 16.80 7.54 -8.47
C LYS A 345 18.10 8.24 -8.92
N TYR A 346 18.61 9.18 -8.12
CA TYR A 346 19.75 10.02 -8.48
C TYR A 346 20.69 10.27 -7.30
N ASN A 347 21.93 10.65 -7.60
CA ASN A 347 22.84 11.17 -6.58
C ASN A 347 22.37 12.54 -6.05
N LEU A 348 22.62 12.80 -4.78
CA LEU A 348 22.44 14.13 -4.22
C LEU A 348 23.46 15.08 -4.87
N GLY A 349 23.01 16.01 -5.70
CA GLY A 349 23.85 17.09 -6.23
C GLY A 349 24.09 18.20 -5.21
N LYS A 350 25.01 19.12 -5.52
CA LYS A 350 25.43 20.25 -4.65
C LYS A 350 24.26 21.12 -4.17
N ASP A 351 23.23 21.24 -5.01
CA ASP A 351 22.02 22.02 -4.77
C ASP A 351 20.99 21.34 -3.83
N PHE A 352 21.26 20.13 -3.33
CA PHE A 352 20.32 19.42 -2.47
C PHE A 352 20.62 19.69 -1.00
N ILE A 353 19.78 20.50 -0.36
CA ILE A 353 19.91 20.80 1.07
C ILE A 353 19.20 19.71 1.89
N LEU A 354 19.87 19.30 2.97
CA LEU A 354 19.60 18.16 3.85
C LEU A 354 18.10 17.90 4.11
N ILE A 355 17.48 17.13 3.21
CA ILE A 355 16.22 16.41 3.43
C ILE A 355 16.58 14.96 3.21
N GLU A 356 16.79 14.26 4.31
CA GLU A 356 17.18 12.85 4.36
C GLU A 356 18.49 12.52 3.65
N GLN A 357 19.44 12.02 4.42
CA GLN A 357 20.68 11.50 3.86
C GLN A 357 20.46 10.06 3.39
N PRO A 358 21.00 9.65 2.23
CA PRO A 358 21.12 8.24 1.91
C PRO A 358 22.01 7.57 2.95
N SER A 359 21.80 6.27 3.20
CA SER A 359 22.73 5.49 4.01
C SER A 359 24.05 5.17 3.32
N ARG A 360 24.17 5.45 2.01
CA ARG A 360 25.39 5.17 1.24
C ARG A 360 25.75 6.36 0.34
N HIS A 361 27.05 6.51 0.11
CA HIS A 361 27.57 7.44 -0.88
C HIS A 361 27.02 7.11 -2.28
N GLN A 362 26.89 8.11 -3.16
CA GLN A 362 26.46 7.94 -4.55
C GLN A 362 25.24 7.00 -4.70
N PRO A 363 24.10 7.32 -4.08
CA PRO A 363 22.97 6.40 -3.98
C PRO A 363 22.36 6.02 -5.34
N GLY A 364 22.43 6.90 -6.35
CA GLY A 364 21.97 6.59 -7.71
C GLY A 364 22.89 5.60 -8.41
N ILE A 365 24.21 5.80 -8.36
CA ILE A 365 25.21 4.89 -8.98
C ILE A 365 25.19 3.51 -8.31
N ASN A 366 24.91 3.49 -7.01
CA ASN A 366 24.81 2.26 -6.23
C ASN A 366 23.45 1.56 -6.36
N ARG A 367 22.47 2.14 -7.07
CA ARG A 367 21.08 1.65 -7.09
C ARG A 367 20.59 1.38 -5.67
N LEU A 368 20.81 2.35 -4.78
CA LEU A 368 20.58 2.18 -3.35
C LEU A 368 19.09 1.93 -3.09
N ILE A 369 18.80 0.82 -2.40
CA ILE A 369 17.49 0.48 -1.87
C ILE A 369 17.59 0.36 -0.36
N GLU A 370 16.71 1.05 0.35
CA GLU A 370 16.62 1.03 1.81
C GLU A 370 15.23 0.50 2.19
N LYS A 371 15.20 -0.70 2.75
CA LYS A 371 14.00 -1.32 3.30
C LYS A 371 13.99 -1.08 4.79
N GLU A 372 12.93 -0.48 5.30
CA GLU A 372 12.75 -0.24 6.74
C GLU A 372 11.37 -0.71 7.17
N ALA A 373 11.29 -1.25 8.38
CA ALA A 373 10.02 -1.60 8.99
C ALA A 373 10.01 -1.17 10.46
N PHE A 374 8.84 -0.80 10.94
CA PHE A 374 8.59 -0.35 12.30
C PHE A 374 7.29 -0.96 12.81
N HIS A 375 7.29 -1.38 14.08
CA HIS A 375 6.10 -1.85 14.77
C HIS A 375 6.11 -1.37 16.22
N LEU A 376 5.01 -0.76 16.66
CA LEU A 376 4.71 -0.33 18.02
C LEU A 376 3.63 -1.25 18.60
N PHE A 377 4.00 -2.11 19.53
CA PHE A 377 3.11 -3.15 20.06
C PHE A 377 2.00 -2.61 20.98
N GLY A 378 2.13 -1.37 21.41
CA GLY A 378 1.10 -0.66 22.17
C GLY A 378 1.59 0.72 22.58
N GLN A 379 0.68 1.69 22.64
CA GLN A 379 1.00 3.06 23.01
C GLN A 379 0.48 3.39 24.40
N ASN A 380 1.38 3.80 25.29
CA ASN A 380 1.09 4.25 26.65
C ASN A 380 1.29 5.76 26.76
N LYS A 381 0.50 6.41 27.62
CA LYS A 381 0.71 7.80 27.99
C LYS A 381 1.88 7.93 28.97
N ILE A 382 2.80 8.86 28.70
CA ILE A 382 3.85 9.23 29.65
C ILE A 382 3.20 10.01 30.80
N LYS A 383 3.51 9.63 32.05
CA LYS A 383 3.03 10.35 33.25
C LYS A 383 3.40 11.84 33.14
N THR A 384 2.48 12.74 33.51
CA THR A 384 2.71 14.20 33.40
C THR A 384 3.99 14.65 34.10
N ALA A 385 4.33 14.06 35.25
CA ALA A 385 5.57 14.32 35.98
C ALA A 385 6.86 14.00 35.20
N TYR A 386 6.79 13.15 34.17
CA TYR A 386 7.92 12.78 33.31
C TYR A 386 7.93 13.52 31.97
N GLN A 387 6.91 14.34 31.69
CA GLN A 387 6.84 15.18 30.49
C GLN A 387 7.62 16.48 30.71
N THR A 388 8.93 16.37 30.92
CA THR A 388 9.81 17.48 31.27
C THR A 388 11.02 17.56 30.32
N ASP A 389 11.62 18.74 30.21
CA ASP A 389 12.82 18.95 29.40
C ASP A 389 14.01 18.04 29.81
N PRO A 390 14.31 17.84 31.11
CA PRO A 390 15.37 16.91 31.51
C PRO A 390 15.15 15.46 31.04
N VAL A 391 13.91 14.96 31.05
CA VAL A 391 13.61 13.61 30.53
C VAL A 391 13.74 13.58 29.01
N LEU A 392 13.25 14.62 28.32
CA LEU A 392 13.40 14.76 26.87
C LEU A 392 14.87 14.75 26.44
N VAL A 393 15.74 15.47 27.14
CA VAL A 393 17.19 15.51 26.85
C VAL A 393 17.79 14.11 26.96
N LYS A 394 17.42 13.32 27.96
CA LYS A 394 17.88 11.93 28.11
C LYS A 394 17.40 11.04 26.95
N ILE A 395 16.13 11.16 26.56
CA ILE A 395 15.58 10.44 25.40
C ILE A 395 16.33 10.83 24.12
N HIS A 396 16.52 12.12 23.89
CA HIS A 396 17.20 12.63 22.70
C HIS A 396 18.65 12.14 22.62
N LEU A 397 19.38 12.21 23.74
CA LEU A 397 20.76 11.73 23.84
C LEU A 397 20.85 10.22 23.58
N ALA A 398 19.95 9.44 24.18
CA ALA A 398 19.91 7.98 24.01
C ALA A 398 19.53 7.54 22.59
N GLN A 399 18.71 8.32 21.88
CA GLN A 399 18.32 8.07 20.49
C GLN A 399 19.42 8.47 19.50
N ARG A 400 20.13 9.58 19.74
CA ARG A 400 21.25 10.04 18.91
C ARG A 400 22.42 9.05 18.90
N TYR A 401 22.58 8.29 19.98
CA TYR A 401 23.60 7.24 20.13
C TYR A 401 22.97 5.88 20.42
N PRO A 402 22.38 5.24 19.39
CA PRO A 402 21.83 3.91 19.54
C PRO A 402 22.92 2.95 20.02
N THR A 403 22.64 2.29 21.14
CA THR A 403 23.39 1.16 21.68
C THR A 403 22.39 0.22 22.32
N GLY A 404 22.72 -1.05 22.43
CA GLY A 404 21.86 -2.06 23.03
C GLY A 404 22.57 -3.39 23.13
N LYS A 405 22.01 -4.27 23.95
CA LYS A 405 22.52 -5.62 24.14
C LYS A 405 22.12 -6.51 22.96
N TYR A 406 23.03 -7.30 22.46
CA TYR A 406 22.71 -8.41 21.59
C TYR A 406 22.29 -9.62 22.44
N ASP A 407 21.11 -10.17 22.14
CA ASP A 407 20.55 -11.33 22.81
C ASP A 407 19.97 -12.26 21.73
N SER A 408 20.74 -13.28 21.37
CA SER A 408 20.41 -14.19 20.28
C SER A 408 19.08 -14.90 20.51
N ALA A 409 18.83 -15.39 21.73
CA ALA A 409 17.59 -16.08 22.06
C ALA A 409 16.37 -15.14 21.97
N PHE A 410 16.53 -13.87 22.35
CA PHE A 410 15.49 -12.87 22.16
C PHE A 410 15.20 -12.60 20.68
N PHE A 411 16.22 -12.37 19.85
CA PHE A 411 16.02 -12.10 18.43
C PHE A 411 15.51 -13.31 17.64
N HIS A 412 15.77 -14.54 18.08
CA HIS A 412 15.16 -15.74 17.50
C HIS A 412 13.66 -15.83 17.77
N ARG A 413 13.20 -15.35 18.93
CA ARG A 413 11.76 -15.31 19.27
C ARG A 413 11.04 -14.09 18.71
N LEU A 414 11.75 -12.98 18.53
CA LEU A 414 11.19 -11.75 18.00
C LEU A 414 10.87 -11.93 16.50
N PRO A 415 9.60 -11.80 16.06
CA PRO A 415 9.24 -11.95 14.66
C PRO A 415 10.02 -10.98 13.75
N PRO A 416 10.51 -11.40 12.58
CA PRO A 416 11.05 -10.46 11.61
C PRO A 416 9.92 -9.56 11.04
N LEU A 417 10.23 -8.30 10.80
CA LEU A 417 9.35 -7.37 10.08
C LEU A 417 9.68 -7.31 8.58
N LEU A 418 10.92 -7.65 8.20
CA LEU A 418 11.39 -7.71 6.81
C LEU A 418 11.81 -9.13 6.44
N ASP A 419 11.59 -9.51 5.18
CA ASP A 419 12.19 -10.74 4.62
C ASP A 419 13.71 -10.60 4.57
N SER A 420 14.39 -11.29 5.48
CA SER A 420 15.83 -11.24 5.66
C SER A 420 16.58 -12.36 4.96
N ARG A 421 15.92 -13.28 4.23
CA ARG A 421 16.58 -14.47 3.62
C ARG A 421 17.79 -14.10 2.76
N LYS A 422 17.60 -13.13 1.86
CA LYS A 422 18.69 -12.62 1.00
C LYS A 422 19.77 -11.90 1.82
N ALA A 423 19.36 -11.10 2.80
CA ALA A 423 20.28 -10.35 3.66
C ALA A 423 21.21 -11.29 4.46
N VAL A 424 20.65 -12.36 5.04
CA VAL A 424 21.39 -13.41 5.73
C VAL A 424 22.35 -14.09 4.76
N GLY A 425 21.88 -14.47 3.57
CA GLY A 425 22.71 -15.07 2.53
C GLY A 425 23.91 -14.20 2.17
N ASP A 426 23.68 -12.98 1.70
CA ASP A 426 24.72 -12.05 1.25
C ASP A 426 25.74 -11.76 2.37
N LEU A 427 25.28 -11.42 3.58
CA LEU A 427 26.16 -11.02 4.68
C LEU A 427 27.00 -12.18 5.22
N ASN A 428 26.47 -13.41 5.19
CA ASN A 428 27.20 -14.62 5.61
C ASN A 428 28.39 -14.95 4.71
N HIS A 429 28.41 -14.50 3.44
CA HIS A 429 29.56 -14.70 2.55
C HIS A 429 30.81 -13.97 3.06
N TYR A 430 30.63 -12.85 3.76
CA TYR A 430 31.72 -12.10 4.38
C TYR A 430 32.09 -12.69 5.74
N MET A 431 31.11 -12.80 6.63
CA MET A 431 31.26 -13.34 7.98
C MET A 431 29.90 -13.83 8.46
N GLN A 432 29.85 -14.93 9.20
CA GLN A 432 28.60 -15.40 9.82
C GLN A 432 27.89 -14.24 10.55
N LEU A 433 26.64 -13.99 10.20
CA LEU A 433 25.87 -12.82 10.63
C LEU A 433 25.75 -12.74 12.15
N GLU A 434 25.56 -13.87 12.81
CA GLU A 434 25.57 -13.99 14.28
C GLU A 434 26.88 -13.49 14.90
N THR A 435 28.02 -13.78 14.26
CA THR A 435 29.33 -13.29 14.70
C THR A 435 29.42 -11.78 14.53
N GLN A 436 28.92 -11.23 13.41
CA GLN A 436 28.85 -9.78 13.21
C GLN A 436 27.99 -9.09 14.29
N PHE A 437 26.86 -9.70 14.67
CA PHE A 437 25.99 -9.21 15.74
C PHE A 437 26.71 -9.18 17.09
N ARG A 438 27.41 -10.27 17.46
CA ARG A 438 28.21 -10.33 18.69
C ARG A 438 29.36 -9.32 18.69
N MET A 439 30.01 -9.10 17.56
CA MET A 439 31.05 -8.07 17.43
C MET A 439 30.51 -6.66 17.70
N ASN A 440 29.22 -6.43 17.46
CA ASN A 440 28.56 -5.14 17.67
C ASN A 440 27.77 -5.05 18.99
N ASP A 441 27.81 -6.08 19.84
CA ASP A 441 27.14 -6.10 21.14
C ASP A 441 27.59 -4.93 22.04
N GLY A 442 26.64 -4.18 22.59
CA GLY A 442 26.88 -3.05 23.48
C GLY A 442 27.60 -1.85 22.85
N LYS A 443 27.99 -1.92 21.57
CA LYS A 443 28.71 -0.84 20.89
C LYS A 443 27.75 0.25 20.43
N THR A 444 28.11 1.50 20.66
CA THR A 444 27.43 2.64 20.04
C THR A 444 27.46 2.51 18.53
N TYR A 445 26.39 2.97 17.86
CA TYR A 445 26.32 2.94 16.41
C TYR A 445 27.32 3.89 15.77
N TYR A 446 27.47 5.10 16.32
CA TYR A 446 28.42 6.09 15.82
C TYR A 446 29.69 6.16 16.69
N PRO A 447 30.84 6.51 16.09
CA PRO A 447 32.05 6.85 16.83
C PRO A 447 31.86 8.17 17.59
N ASP A 448 32.66 8.34 18.64
CA ASP A 448 32.60 9.52 19.51
C ASP A 448 32.81 10.85 18.77
N ASN A 449 33.63 10.85 17.71
CA ASN A 449 33.92 12.04 16.91
C ASN A 449 32.74 12.49 16.01
N TYR A 450 31.67 11.69 15.90
CA TYR A 450 30.43 12.15 15.22
C TYR A 450 29.77 13.31 15.96
N ILE A 451 29.98 13.38 17.26
CA ILE A 451 29.27 14.25 18.22
C ILE A 451 30.20 15.33 18.71
N LEU A 452 31.37 14.87 19.11
CA LEU A 452 32.40 15.67 19.70
C LEU A 452 33.15 16.21 18.51
N THR A 453 33.05 17.53 18.29
CA THR A 453 33.98 18.21 17.37
C THR A 453 35.39 17.71 17.65
N ASN A 454 36.25 17.59 16.63
CA ASN A 454 37.63 17.05 16.75
C ASN A 454 38.52 17.77 17.81
N LYS A 455 37.98 18.74 18.56
CA LYS A 455 38.62 19.56 19.59
C LYS A 455 38.41 19.07 21.03
N ILE A 456 37.67 17.99 21.29
CA ILE A 456 37.45 17.48 22.66
C ILE A 456 38.54 16.49 23.05
N ASP A 457 39.14 16.69 24.23
CA ASP A 457 40.19 15.87 24.80
C ASP A 457 39.68 14.48 25.27
N LYS A 458 40.60 13.59 25.64
CA LYS A 458 40.25 12.22 26.08
C LYS A 458 39.37 12.22 27.33
N LEU A 459 39.52 13.20 28.22
CA LEU A 459 38.71 13.31 29.44
C LEU A 459 37.26 13.71 29.10
N GLY A 460 37.07 14.68 28.21
CA GLY A 460 35.76 15.07 27.70
C GLY A 460 35.04 13.93 26.98
N GLN A 461 35.77 13.14 26.17
CA GLN A 461 35.22 11.92 25.55
C GLN A 461 34.73 10.91 26.60
N LYS A 462 35.53 10.64 27.63
CA LYS A 462 35.17 9.74 28.72
C LYS A 462 33.93 10.22 29.48
N ASN A 463 33.89 11.50 29.86
CA ASN A 463 32.76 12.10 30.57
C ASN A 463 31.48 12.04 29.73
N TYR A 464 31.60 12.26 28.42
CA TYR A 464 30.47 12.16 27.50
C TYR A 464 29.88 10.74 27.47
N ARG A 465 30.72 9.70 27.34
CA ARG A 465 30.27 8.30 27.36
C ARG A 465 29.58 7.95 28.69
N GLN A 466 30.16 8.37 29.82
CA GLN A 466 29.56 8.15 31.15
C GLN A 466 28.19 8.83 31.28
N ASN A 467 28.05 10.05 30.76
CA ASN A 467 26.76 10.75 30.75
C ASN A 467 25.72 10.04 29.87
N LEU A 468 26.13 9.53 28.70
CA LEU A 468 25.25 8.74 27.83
C LEU A 468 24.77 7.46 28.52
N GLU A 469 25.69 6.70 29.12
CA GLU A 469 25.35 5.48 29.86
C GLU A 469 24.43 5.76 31.05
N LYS A 470 24.72 6.82 31.81
CA LYS A 470 23.90 7.28 32.93
C LYS A 470 22.49 7.65 32.47
N ALA A 471 22.38 8.49 31.43
CA ALA A 471 21.09 8.91 30.87
C ALA A 471 20.25 7.71 30.41
N ARG A 472 20.88 6.72 29.78
CA ARG A 472 20.20 5.49 29.35
C ARG A 472 19.73 4.65 30.54
N LYS A 473 20.58 4.42 31.54
CA LYS A 473 20.19 3.71 32.77
C LYS A 473 19.00 4.38 33.46
N GLU A 474 19.06 5.69 33.67
CA GLU A 474 17.97 6.46 34.26
C GLU A 474 16.69 6.37 33.45
N LEU A 475 16.79 6.39 32.11
CA LEU A 475 15.62 6.26 31.24
C LEU A 475 14.94 4.89 31.41
N PHE A 476 15.69 3.79 31.38
CA PHE A 476 15.11 2.45 31.58
C PHE A 476 14.66 2.19 33.03
N LEU A 477 15.23 2.89 34.02
CA LEU A 477 14.69 2.87 35.38
C LEU A 477 13.32 3.57 35.46
N LEU A 478 13.13 4.66 34.72
CA LEU A 478 11.87 5.41 34.69
C LEU A 478 10.74 4.69 33.96
N PHE A 479 11.07 4.03 32.84
CA PHE A 479 10.08 3.40 31.94
C PHE A 479 10.03 1.87 32.04
N GLY A 480 10.90 1.25 32.85
CA GLY A 480 10.96 -0.20 33.05
C GLY A 480 11.68 -0.95 31.92
N ASP A 481 11.55 -2.27 31.94
CA ASP A 481 12.11 -3.15 30.91
C ASP A 481 11.12 -3.31 29.74
N SER A 482 11.57 -3.00 28.53
CA SER A 482 10.73 -3.07 27.34
C SER A 482 10.21 -4.49 27.05
N LYS A 483 10.91 -5.54 27.50
CA LYS A 483 10.48 -6.94 27.37
C LYS A 483 9.24 -7.30 28.21
N LYS A 484 8.96 -6.55 29.28
CA LYS A 484 7.86 -6.84 30.21
C LYS A 484 6.51 -6.34 29.70
N TYR A 485 6.50 -5.60 28.60
CA TYR A 485 5.27 -5.18 27.95
C TYR A 485 4.80 -6.29 27.03
N PRO A 486 3.49 -6.65 27.06
CA PRO A 486 2.96 -7.72 26.24
C PRO A 486 3.24 -7.41 24.77
N CYS A 487 4.12 -8.21 24.17
CA CYS A 487 4.33 -8.24 22.73
C CYS A 487 3.56 -9.46 22.23
N PRO A 488 2.39 -9.28 21.59
CA PRO A 488 1.69 -10.42 20.99
C PRO A 488 2.65 -11.18 20.08
N GLY A 489 2.88 -12.47 20.39
CA GLY A 489 3.79 -13.35 19.64
C GLY A 489 5.16 -13.59 20.27
N ILE A 490 5.50 -13.00 21.42
CA ILE A 490 6.66 -13.42 22.23
C ILE A 490 6.12 -14.23 23.42
N PRO A 491 6.32 -15.56 23.47
CA PRO A 491 5.97 -16.35 24.65
C PRO A 491 6.67 -15.75 25.88
N SER A 492 5.91 -15.55 26.96
CA SER A 492 6.49 -15.22 28.26
C SER A 492 7.54 -16.28 28.64
N PRO A 493 8.64 -15.87 29.30
CA PRO A 493 9.73 -16.77 29.64
C PRO A 493 9.30 -17.99 30.46
#